data_AF-A0A952YXD7-F1
#
_entry.id   AF-A0A952YXD7-F1
#
_cell.length_a   1.000
_cell.length_b   1.000
_cell.length_c   1.000
_cell.angle_alpha   90.00
_cell.angle_beta   90.00
_cell.angle_gamma   90.00
#
_symmetry.space_group_name_H-M   'P 1'
#
loop_
_entity.id
_entity.type
_entity.pdbx_description
1 polymer ?
#
loop_
_entity_poly.entity_id
_entity_poly.type
_entity_poly.pdbx_seq_one_letter_code
_entity_poly.pdbx_strand_id
1 'polypeptide(L)'
;MEFNEDSYPRIKTACMNRQEIEFLAPIAVTAFEKSSAPEEWTAYPPCLLPPEGYAYVLANAGNDARGSLMKLELLIYLDHGRVFYKAADNQHVAIKVTWPKA
;
A
#
# COMPACT_ATOMS: atom_id res chain seq x y z
N MET A 1 6.34 -11.27 -5.03
CA MET A 1 5.66 -11.96 -3.91
C MET A 1 4.25 -11.43 -3.80
N GLU A 2 3.29 -12.21 -3.31
CA GLU A 2 1.90 -11.77 -3.13
C GLU A 2 1.67 -11.29 -1.69
N PHE A 3 0.86 -10.26 -1.49
CA PHE A 3 0.45 -9.72 -0.20
C PHE A 3 -0.54 -10.66 0.48
N ASN A 4 -0.07 -11.34 1.51
CA ASN A 4 -0.85 -12.26 2.34
C ASN A 4 -0.22 -12.35 3.75
N GLU A 5 -0.79 -13.16 4.63
CA GLU A 5 -0.33 -13.30 6.01
C GLU A 5 1.15 -13.73 6.12
N ASP A 6 1.61 -14.62 5.23
CA ASP A 6 2.97 -15.14 5.24
C ASP A 6 4.01 -14.11 4.77
N SER A 7 3.66 -13.31 3.76
CA SER A 7 4.58 -12.32 3.17
C SER A 7 4.56 -10.98 3.89
N TYR A 8 3.47 -10.66 4.60
CA TYR A 8 3.27 -9.37 5.25
C TYR A 8 4.43 -8.96 6.19
N PRO A 9 4.97 -9.84 7.06
CA PRO A 9 6.11 -9.49 7.91
C PRO A 9 7.34 -9.03 7.12
N ARG A 10 7.61 -9.67 5.98
CA ARG A 10 8.73 -9.31 5.10
C ARG A 10 8.49 -7.97 4.41
N ILE A 11 7.28 -7.75 3.89
CA ILE A 11 6.90 -6.49 3.24
C ILE A 11 7.01 -5.34 4.23
N LYS A 12 6.42 -5.50 5.42
CA LYS A 12 6.48 -4.51 6.50
C LYS A 12 7.92 -4.19 6.89
N THR A 13 8.76 -5.21 7.04
CA THR A 13 10.19 -5.02 7.39
C THR A 13 10.94 -4.23 6.32
N ALA A 14 10.71 -4.53 5.04
CA ALA A 14 11.31 -3.76 3.94
C ALA A 14 10.89 -2.29 3.98
N CYS A 15 9.59 -2.03 4.21
CA CYS A 15 9.06 -0.67 4.34
C CYS A 15 9.66 0.07 5.54
N MET A 16 9.74 -0.57 6.71
CA MET A 16 10.34 0.03 7.92
C MET A 16 11.84 0.34 7.76
N ASN A 17 12.54 -0.43 6.94
CA ASN A 17 13.96 -0.21 6.63
C ASN A 17 14.17 0.76 5.46
N ARG A 18 13.10 1.43 4.99
CA ARG A 18 13.12 2.32 3.82
C ARG A 18 13.72 1.68 2.56
N GLN A 19 13.48 0.38 2.40
CA GLN A 19 13.91 -0.37 1.22
C GLN A 19 12.84 -0.27 0.13
N GLU A 20 13.29 -0.16 -1.11
CA GLU A 20 12.39 -0.31 -2.26
C GLU A 20 11.91 -1.77 -2.33
N ILE A 21 10.60 -1.94 -2.48
CA ILE A 21 9.99 -3.26 -2.60
C ILE A 21 8.83 -3.24 -3.58
N GLU A 22 8.73 -4.31 -4.37
CA GLU A 22 7.60 -4.59 -5.25
C GLU A 22 6.91 -5.90 -4.85
N PHE A 23 5.58 -5.89 -4.83
CA PHE A 23 4.76 -7.05 -4.53
C PHE A 23 3.41 -6.96 -5.24
N LEU A 24 2.70 -8.09 -5.33
CA LEU A 24 1.36 -8.18 -5.89
C LEU A 24 0.35 -8.17 -4.75
N ALA A 25 -0.82 -7.59 -4.96
CA ALA A 25 -1.95 -7.69 -4.03
C ALA A 25 -3.22 -8.05 -4.81
N PRO A 26 -4.12 -8.87 -4.25
CA PRO A 26 -5.43 -9.11 -4.85
C PRO A 26 -6.17 -7.79 -5.06
N ILE A 27 -6.76 -7.57 -6.24
CA ILE A 27 -7.46 -6.31 -6.57
C ILE A 27 -8.56 -5.99 -5.54
N ALA A 28 -9.21 -7.02 -5.00
CA ALA A 28 -10.25 -6.93 -3.98
C ALA A 28 -9.80 -6.27 -2.67
N VAL A 29 -8.50 -6.29 -2.35
CA VAL A 29 -7.96 -5.67 -1.12
C VAL A 29 -7.41 -4.27 -1.34
N THR A 30 -7.41 -3.79 -2.59
CA THR A 30 -6.86 -2.48 -2.97
C THR A 30 -7.93 -1.41 -3.15
N ALA A 31 -7.52 -0.17 -3.40
CA ALA A 31 -8.41 0.92 -3.80
C ALA A 31 -9.16 0.65 -5.12
N PHE A 32 -8.72 -0.35 -5.91
CA PHE A 32 -9.26 -0.67 -7.23
C PHE A 32 -10.27 -1.83 -7.23
N GLU A 33 -10.78 -2.28 -6.08
CA GLU A 33 -11.79 -3.36 -6.01
C GLU A 33 -12.97 -3.15 -6.98
N LYS A 34 -13.37 -1.88 -7.19
CA LYS A 34 -14.52 -1.49 -8.03
C LYS A 34 -14.12 -0.72 -9.28
N SER A 35 -12.84 -0.71 -9.65
CA SER A 35 -12.33 0.07 -10.78
C SER A 35 -11.11 -0.59 -11.42
N SER A 36 -10.66 -0.10 -12.58
CA SER A 36 -9.41 -0.58 -13.18
C SER A 36 -8.21 0.01 -12.45
N ALA A 37 -7.20 -0.82 -12.19
CA ALA A 37 -5.87 -0.35 -11.82
C ALA A 37 -5.20 0.36 -13.00
N PRO A 38 -4.28 1.31 -12.75
CA PRO A 38 -3.60 2.05 -13.82
C PRO A 38 -2.65 1.14 -14.63
N GLU A 39 -2.54 1.37 -15.94
CA GLU A 39 -1.63 0.58 -16.81
C GLU A 39 -0.15 0.89 -16.56
N GLU A 40 0.15 2.10 -16.10
CA GLU A 40 1.50 2.55 -15.77
C GLU A 40 1.66 2.81 -14.27
N TRP A 41 2.91 2.76 -13.80
CA TRP A 41 3.25 3.04 -12.40
C TRP A 41 2.77 4.42 -11.99
N THR A 42 1.69 4.45 -11.22
CA THR A 42 1.03 5.68 -10.80
C THR A 42 1.10 5.82 -9.30
N ALA A 43 1.63 6.95 -8.83
CA ALA A 43 1.65 7.27 -7.41
C ALA A 43 0.22 7.49 -6.93
N TYR A 44 -0.17 6.79 -5.88
CA TYR A 44 -1.45 7.02 -5.21
C TYR A 44 -1.14 7.56 -3.81
N PRO A 45 -1.26 8.88 -3.58
CA PRO A 45 -1.14 9.40 -2.24
C PRO A 45 -2.30 8.86 -1.41
N PRO A 46 -2.12 8.57 -0.11
CA PRO A 46 -3.26 8.39 0.76
C PRO A 46 -4.07 9.70 0.76
N CYS A 47 -5.35 9.58 1.11
CA CYS A 47 -6.27 10.71 1.24
C CYS A 47 -5.56 11.90 1.91
N LEU A 48 -5.67 13.10 1.33
CA LEU A 48 -5.17 14.34 1.93
C LEU A 48 -6.02 14.65 3.17
N LEU A 49 -5.67 14.02 4.28
CA LEU A 49 -6.31 14.18 5.57
C LEU A 49 -5.42 15.05 6.45
N PRO A 50 -6.01 15.82 7.38
CA PRO A 50 -5.23 16.42 8.45
C PRO A 50 -4.65 15.31 9.35
N PRO A 51 -3.60 15.57 10.15
CA PRO A 51 -2.94 14.57 10.98
C PRO A 51 -3.90 13.74 11.86
N GLU A 52 -4.94 14.35 12.39
CA GLU A 52 -5.96 13.69 13.23
C GLU A 52 -6.79 12.69 12.41
N GLY A 53 -7.02 12.98 11.12
CA GLY A 53 -7.70 12.08 10.20
C GLY A 53 -6.91 10.80 9.92
N TYR A 54 -5.57 10.88 9.90
CA TYR A 54 -4.72 9.70 9.76
C TYR A 54 -4.77 8.79 10.99
N ALA A 55 -4.78 9.37 12.20
CA ALA A 55 -4.95 8.60 13.43
C ALA A 55 -6.31 7.89 13.47
N TYR A 56 -7.38 8.57 13.02
CA TYR A 56 -8.71 7.98 12.93
C TYR A 56 -8.75 6.81 11.94
N VAL A 57 -8.13 6.96 10.77
CA VAL A 57 -8.02 5.88 9.78
C VAL A 57 -7.27 4.68 10.35
N LEU A 58 -6.13 4.88 11.03
CA LEU A 58 -5.38 3.77 11.64
C LEU A 58 -6.20 3.03 12.69
N ALA A 59 -6.95 3.76 13.52
CA ALA A 59 -7.76 3.19 14.59
C ALA A 59 -8.97 2.40 14.07
N ASN A 60 -9.54 2.81 12.93
CA ASN A 60 -10.76 2.21 12.37
C ASN A 60 -10.52 1.31 11.17
N ALA A 61 -9.31 1.27 10.62
CA ALA A 61 -8.97 0.31 9.58
C ALA A 61 -9.07 -1.11 10.15
N GLY A 62 -9.74 -2.00 9.40
CA GLY A 62 -9.97 -3.39 9.78
C GLY A 62 -8.68 -4.16 10.07
N ASN A 63 -8.83 -5.35 10.62
CA ASN A 63 -7.72 -6.30 10.81
C ASN A 63 -7.65 -7.33 9.68
N ASP A 64 -8.45 -7.15 8.62
CA ASP A 64 -8.40 -7.93 7.40
C ASP A 64 -7.23 -7.49 6.51
N ALA A 65 -7.05 -8.17 5.37
CA ALA A 65 -6.00 -7.87 4.41
C ALA A 65 -6.09 -6.42 3.89
N ARG A 66 -7.31 -5.92 3.64
CA ARG A 66 -7.55 -4.54 3.20
C ARG A 66 -7.13 -3.53 4.26
N GLY A 67 -7.55 -3.71 5.50
CA GLY A 67 -7.17 -2.84 6.61
C GLY A 67 -5.67 -2.89 6.90
N SER A 68 -5.04 -4.06 6.77
CA SER A 68 -3.59 -4.22 6.92
C SER A 68 -2.81 -3.48 5.83
N LEU A 69 -3.24 -3.60 4.58
CA LEU A 69 -2.64 -2.88 3.45
C LEU A 69 -2.82 -1.36 3.62
N MET A 70 -4.01 -0.90 3.98
CA MET A 70 -4.29 0.52 4.22
C MET A 70 -3.43 1.11 5.35
N LYS A 71 -3.26 0.38 6.47
CA LYS A 71 -2.38 0.79 7.57
C LYS A 71 -0.93 0.89 7.10
N LEU A 72 -0.45 -0.06 6.30
CA LEU A 72 0.90 -0.06 5.75
C LEU A 72 1.13 1.15 4.82
N GLU A 73 0.23 1.38 3.87
CA GLU A 73 0.27 2.52 2.93
C GLU A 73 0.34 3.85 3.68
N LEU A 74 -0.44 3.98 4.75
CA LEU A 74 -0.45 5.17 5.57
C LEU A 74 0.86 5.37 6.33
N LEU A 75 1.41 4.31 6.92
CA LEU A 75 2.70 4.39 7.61
C LEU A 75 3.83 4.77 6.64
N ILE A 76 3.82 4.24 5.42
CA ILE A 76 4.78 4.60 4.36
C ILE A 76 4.68 6.10 4.06
N TYR A 77 3.47 6.61 3.88
CA TYR A 77 3.27 8.02 3.58
C TYR A 77 3.71 8.95 4.72
N LEU A 78 3.37 8.60 5.96
CA LEU A 78 3.77 9.36 7.15
C LEU A 78 5.30 9.39 7.31
N ASP A 79 6.01 8.40 6.79
CA ASP A 79 7.48 8.35 6.73
C ASP A 79 8.06 8.90 5.40
N HIS A 80 7.25 9.66 4.64
CA HIS A 80 7.60 10.31 3.37
C HIS A 80 7.90 9.36 2.20
N GLY A 81 7.55 8.08 2.33
CA GLY A 81 7.56 7.12 1.24
C GLY A 81 6.44 7.36 0.23
N ARG A 82 6.55 6.70 -0.93
CA ARG A 82 5.56 6.77 -2.00
C ARG A 82 5.12 5.36 -2.38
N VAL A 83 3.81 5.17 -2.48
CA VAL A 83 3.19 3.94 -2.96
C VAL A 83 2.72 4.16 -4.39
N PHE A 84 3.09 3.24 -5.27
CA PHE A 84 2.68 3.21 -6.67
C PHE A 84 1.91 1.93 -6.96
N TYR A 85 0.95 2.03 -7.87
CA TYR A 85 0.21 0.88 -8.38
C TYR A 85 0.37 0.76 -9.88
N LYS A 86 0.27 -0.47 -10.37
CA LYS A 86 0.20 -0.82 -11.78
C LYS A 86 -0.64 -2.10 -11.93
N ALA A 87 -1.47 -2.17 -12.97
CA ALA A 87 -2.20 -3.38 -13.31
C ALA A 87 -1.21 -4.53 -13.59
N ALA A 88 -1.44 -5.69 -12.96
CA ALA A 88 -0.62 -6.88 -13.18
C ALA A 88 -1.40 -7.93 -14.01
N ASP A 89 -2.61 -8.27 -13.57
CA ASP A 89 -3.56 -9.11 -14.28
C ASP A 89 -4.99 -8.76 -13.84
N ASN A 90 -5.98 -9.57 -14.24
CA ASN A 90 -7.40 -9.33 -13.94
C ASN A 90 -7.78 -9.51 -12.47
N GLN A 91 -6.90 -10.08 -11.64
CA GLN A 91 -7.12 -10.38 -10.23
C GLN A 91 -6.11 -9.70 -9.31
N HIS A 92 -5.01 -9.17 -9.84
CA HIS A 92 -3.91 -8.59 -9.07
C HIS A 92 -3.51 -7.20 -9.53
N VAL A 93 -3.05 -6.42 -8.56
CA VAL A 93 -2.40 -5.14 -8.76
C VAL A 93 -0.97 -5.25 -8.26
N ALA A 94 -0.01 -4.79 -9.05
CA ALA A 94 1.37 -4.62 -8.62
C ALA A 94 1.49 -3.34 -7.79
N ILE A 95 2.15 -3.45 -6.64
CA ILE A 95 2.41 -2.36 -5.71
C ILE A 95 3.91 -2.18 -5.60
N LYS A 96 4.37 -0.94 -5.74
CA LYS A 96 5.77 -0.56 -5.53
C LYS A 96 5.86 0.51 -4.45
N VAL A 97 6.78 0.32 -3.52
CA VAL A 97 7.10 1.29 -2.47
C VAL A 97 8.48 1.87 -2.74
N THR A 98 8.61 3.20 -2.80
CA THR A 98 9.89 3.89 -2.98
C THR A 98 10.07 4.97 -1.92
N TRP A 99 11.32 5.37 -1.70
CA TRP A 99 11.69 6.38 -0.71
C TRP A 99 12.50 7.50 -1.37
N PRO A 100 12.36 8.77 -0.92
CA PRO A 100 13.24 9.84 -1.38
C PRO A 100 14.70 9.48 -1.05
N LYS A 101 15.59 9.69 -2.02
CA LYS A 101 17.03 9.54 -1.78
C LYS A 101 17.47 10.61 -0.77
N ALA A 102 18.23 10.19 0.24
CA ALA A 102 18.85 11.08 1.21
C ALA A 102 19.83 12.05 0.54
#